data_AF-A0A6B2XLZ5-F1
#
_entry.id   AF-A0A6B2XLZ5-F1
#
_cell.length_a   1.000
_cell.length_b   1.000
_cell.length_c   1.000
_cell.angle_alpha   90.00
_cell.angle_beta   90.00
_cell.angle_gamma   90.00
#
_symmetry.space_group_name_H-M   'P 1'
#
loop_
_entity.id
_entity.type
_entity.pdbx_description
1 polymer ?
#
loop_
_entity_poly.entity_id
_entity_poly.type
_entity_poly.pdbx_seq_one_letter_code
_entity_poly.pdbx_strand_id
1 'polypeptide(L)'
;DNLFTNVMARFNLRAAAFVVERMKAEHPEDYALLVDRLGLGAYEAAEWVRAADHMSIPYAESIGIHPQDSHFLEREIWDLAHTPANKRPLLLHYHPLVIYRYQVLKQADVVLALFLQGQHFTAEEKLADFEYYDPLTTGD
;
A
#
# COMPACT_ATOMS: atom_id res chain seq x y z
N ASP A 1 -7.23 -1.93 -6.36
CA ASP A 1 -6.19 -0.89 -6.41
C ASP A 1 -6.02 -0.22 -5.05
N ASN A 2 -5.59 -0.97 -4.03
CA ASN A 2 -5.27 -0.35 -2.74
C ASN A 2 -3.83 0.18 -2.79
N LEU A 3 -3.62 1.42 -2.32
CA LEU A 3 -2.32 2.08 -2.42
C LEU A 3 -1.22 1.31 -1.69
N PHE A 4 -1.44 0.94 -0.43
CA PHE A 4 -0.44 0.23 0.35
C PHE A 4 -0.03 -1.07 -0.34
N THR A 5 -1.03 -1.84 -0.77
CA THR A 5 -0.81 -3.11 -1.48
C THR A 5 0.04 -2.92 -2.73
N ASN A 6 -0.29 -1.93 -3.56
CA ASN A 6 0.42 -1.69 -4.82
C ASN A 6 1.85 -1.19 -4.58
N VAL A 7 2.04 -0.27 -3.62
CA VAL A 7 3.37 0.25 -3.24
C VAL A 7 4.27 -0.88 -2.73
N MET A 8 3.76 -1.74 -1.85
CA MET A 8 4.53 -2.84 -1.29
C MET A 8 4.77 -3.97 -2.29
N ALA A 9 3.80 -4.28 -3.16
CA ALA A 9 3.98 -5.24 -4.24
C ALA A 9 5.06 -4.77 -5.22
N ARG A 10 5.04 -3.49 -5.62
CA ARG A 10 6.08 -2.88 -6.45
C ARG A 10 7.46 -2.99 -5.82
N PHE A 11 7.58 -2.69 -4.52
CA PHE A 11 8.83 -2.85 -3.78
C PHE A 11 9.31 -4.31 -3.80
N ASN A 12 8.42 -5.25 -3.46
CA ASN A 12 8.75 -6.67 -3.39
C ASN A 12 9.25 -7.24 -4.74
N LEU A 13 8.56 -6.90 -5.84
CA LEU A 13 8.95 -7.31 -7.20
C LEU A 13 10.35 -6.81 -7.56
N ARG A 14 10.64 -5.54 -7.29
CA ARG A 14 11.97 -4.95 -7.54
C ARG A 14 13.05 -5.57 -6.67
N ALA A 15 12.75 -5.81 -5.39
CA ALA A 15 13.68 -6.44 -4.46
C ALA A 15 14.01 -7.88 -4.88
N ALA A 16 13.00 -8.66 -5.27
CA ALA A 16 13.18 -10.03 -5.76
C ALA A 16 14.05 -10.06 -7.03
N ALA A 17 13.75 -9.21 -8.02
CA ALA A 17 14.55 -9.12 -9.24
C ALA A 17 16.00 -8.71 -8.95
N PHE A 18 16.20 -7.73 -8.07
CA PHE A 18 17.54 -7.30 -7.65
C PHE A 18 18.34 -8.44 -7.00
N VAL A 19 17.72 -9.21 -6.10
CA VAL A 19 18.38 -10.35 -5.44
C VAL A 19 18.74 -11.43 -6.46
N VAL A 20 17.82 -11.76 -7.38
CA VAL A 20 18.06 -12.76 -8.43
C VAL A 20 19.23 -12.37 -9.32
N GLU A 21 19.26 -11.13 -9.82
CA GLU A 21 20.34 -10.67 -10.70
C GLU A 21 21.69 -10.58 -9.96
N ARG A 22 21.69 -10.19 -8.69
CA ARG A 22 22.91 -10.20 -7.87
C ARG A 22 23.42 -11.61 -7.59
N MET A 23 22.55 -12.55 -7.22
CA MET A 23 22.96 -13.95 -7.04
C MET A 23 23.54 -14.53 -8.32
N LYS A 24 22.93 -14.24 -9.47
CA LYS A 24 23.44 -14.68 -10.77
C LYS A 24 24.84 -14.15 -11.08
N ALA A 25 25.14 -12.90 -10.72
CA ALA A 25 26.44 -12.28 -10.97
C ALA A 25 27.52 -12.63 -9.93
N GLU A 26 27.15 -12.68 -8.65
CA GLU A 26 28.09 -12.76 -7.52
C GLU A 26 28.16 -14.19 -6.92
N HIS A 27 27.11 -15.01 -7.06
CA HIS A 27 26.96 -16.32 -6.43
C HIS A 27 26.32 -17.36 -7.39
N PRO A 28 26.96 -17.67 -8.54
CA PRO A 28 26.33 -18.47 -9.60
C PRO A 28 25.96 -19.90 -9.18
N GLU A 29 26.69 -20.51 -8.24
CA GLU A 29 26.37 -21.84 -7.70
C GLU A 29 25.06 -21.81 -6.89
N ASP A 30 24.89 -20.82 -6.01
CA ASP A 30 23.65 -20.63 -5.23
C ASP A 30 22.47 -20.25 -6.12
N TYR A 31 22.72 -19.45 -7.16
CA TYR A 31 21.71 -19.13 -8.18
C TYR A 31 21.22 -20.39 -8.91
N ALA A 32 22.12 -21.30 -9.30
CA ALA A 32 21.73 -22.55 -9.95
C ALA A 32 20.86 -23.43 -9.05
N LEU A 33 21.21 -23.53 -7.75
CA LEU A 33 20.40 -24.24 -6.76
C LEU A 33 19.02 -23.59 -6.55
N LEU A 34 18.95 -22.26 -6.54
CA LEU A 34 17.70 -21.51 -6.45
C LEU A 34 16.79 -21.80 -7.65
N VAL A 35 17.35 -21.75 -8.87
CA VAL A 35 16.62 -22.01 -10.11
C VAL A 35 16.07 -23.43 -10.15
N ASP A 36 16.88 -24.43 -9.80
CA ASP A 36 16.44 -25.82 -9.75
C ASP A 36 15.33 -26.04 -8.71
N ARG A 37 15.52 -25.51 -7.49
CA ARG A 37 14.56 -25.70 -6.39
C ARG A 37 13.21 -25.03 -6.65
N LEU A 38 13.21 -23.83 -7.25
CA LEU A 38 12.00 -23.02 -7.43
C LEU A 38 11.40 -23.12 -8.84
N GLY A 39 12.11 -23.73 -9.80
CA GLY A 39 11.72 -23.73 -11.21
C GLY A 39 11.73 -22.33 -11.83
N LEU A 40 12.64 -21.46 -11.38
CA LEU A 40 12.65 -20.03 -11.75
C LEU A 40 12.99 -19.84 -13.24
N GLY A 41 12.07 -19.27 -14.01
CA GLY A 41 12.31 -18.92 -15.41
C GLY A 41 13.31 -17.77 -15.59
N ALA A 42 14.16 -17.86 -16.61
CA ALA A 42 15.17 -16.84 -16.90
C ALA A 42 14.60 -15.44 -17.26
N TYR A 43 13.31 -15.37 -17.62
CA TYR A 43 12.62 -14.14 -17.98
C TYR A 43 11.87 -13.49 -16.81
N GLU A 44 11.65 -14.21 -15.71
CA GLU A 44 10.72 -13.81 -14.65
C GLU A 44 11.20 -12.56 -13.92
N ALA A 45 12.50 -12.46 -13.61
CA ALA A 45 13.05 -11.27 -12.97
C ALA A 45 12.81 -10.00 -13.79
N ALA A 46 12.97 -10.07 -15.11
CA ALA A 46 12.68 -8.96 -16.01
C ALA A 46 11.17 -8.66 -16.08
N GLU A 47 10.31 -9.68 -15.97
CA GLU A 47 8.86 -9.50 -15.93
C GLU A 47 8.38 -8.84 -14.63
N TRP A 48 8.96 -9.20 -13.50
CA TRP A 48 8.68 -8.55 -12.21
C TRP A 48 9.04 -7.07 -12.23
N VAL A 49 10.17 -6.71 -12.83
CA VAL A 49 10.55 -5.30 -13.03
C VAL A 49 9.51 -4.58 -13.90
N ARG A 50 9.11 -5.16 -15.04
CA ARG A 50 8.06 -4.57 -15.89
C ARG A 50 6.74 -4.39 -15.14
N ALA A 51 6.31 -5.40 -14.38
CA ALA A 51 5.10 -5.33 -13.58
C ALA A 51 5.19 -4.23 -12.50
N ALA A 52 6.35 -4.08 -11.86
CA ALA A 52 6.60 -3.04 -10.89
C ALA A 52 6.58 -1.62 -11.51
N ASP A 53 7.11 -1.47 -12.72
CA ASP A 53 7.15 -0.19 -13.44
C ASP A 53 5.78 0.26 -13.94
N HIS A 54 4.89 -0.71 -14.24
CA HIS A 54 3.50 -0.45 -14.64
C HIS A 54 2.49 -0.54 -13.49
N MET A 55 2.95 -0.69 -12.24
CA MET A 55 2.07 -0.74 -11.08
C MET A 55 1.38 0.61 -10.87
N SER A 56 0.05 0.61 -10.83
CA SER A 56 -0.74 1.83 -10.60
C SER A 56 -0.63 2.28 -9.14
N ILE A 57 -0.30 3.55 -8.91
CA ILE A 57 -0.33 4.21 -7.59
C ILE A 57 -1.29 5.39 -7.72
N PRO A 58 -2.46 5.35 -7.07
CA PRO A 58 -3.50 6.36 -7.27
C PRO A 58 -3.05 7.69 -6.67
N TYR A 59 -3.26 8.78 -7.42
CA TYR A 59 -3.03 10.15 -6.97
C TYR A 59 -4.16 11.04 -7.46
N ALA A 60 -4.77 11.79 -6.55
CA ALA A 60 -5.90 12.68 -6.84
C ALA A 60 -5.42 14.12 -6.95
N GLU A 61 -5.00 14.54 -8.15
CA GLU A 61 -4.45 15.88 -8.40
C GLU A 61 -5.37 17.02 -7.95
N SER A 62 -6.69 16.83 -7.97
CA SER A 62 -7.67 17.84 -7.59
C SER A 62 -7.61 18.25 -6.11
N ILE A 63 -7.12 17.35 -5.24
CA ILE A 63 -7.04 17.56 -3.79
C ILE A 63 -5.64 17.30 -3.21
N GLY A 64 -4.69 16.88 -4.06
CA GLY A 64 -3.28 16.75 -3.69
C GLY A 64 -2.96 15.60 -2.74
N ILE A 65 -3.74 14.52 -2.77
CA ILE A 65 -3.54 13.34 -1.91
C ILE A 65 -3.57 12.04 -2.71
N HIS A 66 -3.05 10.97 -2.13
CA HIS A 66 -3.18 9.62 -2.63
C HIS A 66 -4.41 8.92 -2.03
N PRO A 67 -5.42 8.54 -2.83
CA PRO A 67 -6.55 7.74 -2.36
C PRO A 67 -6.13 6.37 -1.83
N GLN A 68 -6.75 5.89 -0.76
CA GLN A 68 -6.50 4.55 -0.21
C GLN A 68 -6.84 3.46 -1.23
N ASP A 69 -7.94 3.66 -1.96
CA ASP A 69 -8.32 2.88 -3.13
C ASP A 69 -9.07 3.74 -4.15
N SER A 70 -9.32 3.18 -5.33
CA SER A 70 -9.93 3.89 -6.48
C SER A 70 -11.30 4.51 -6.19
N HIS A 71 -12.03 4.04 -5.18
CA HIS A 71 -13.37 4.52 -4.84
C HIS A 71 -13.42 5.17 -3.45
N PHE A 72 -12.29 5.32 -2.76
CA PHE A 72 -12.28 5.80 -1.38
C PHE A 72 -12.90 7.19 -1.25
N LEU A 73 -12.56 8.09 -2.18
CA LEU A 73 -13.07 9.47 -2.20
C LEU A 73 -14.57 9.58 -2.55
N GLU A 74 -15.18 8.52 -3.07
CA GLU A 74 -16.60 8.46 -3.39
C GLU A 74 -17.47 8.11 -2.18
N ARG A 75 -16.84 7.67 -1.08
CA ARG A 75 -17.52 7.28 0.16
C ARG A 75 -17.91 8.49 0.99
N GLU A 76 -18.92 8.33 1.82
CA GLU A 76 -19.31 9.36 2.78
C GLU A 76 -18.27 9.50 3.90
N ILE A 77 -18.10 10.69 4.48
CA ILE A 77 -17.21 10.87 5.64
C ILE A 77 -17.94 10.42 6.90
N TRP A 78 -17.32 9.57 7.71
CA TRP A 78 -17.85 9.22 9.02
C TRP A 78 -17.59 10.34 10.02
N ASP A 79 -18.61 10.81 10.74
CA ASP A 79 -18.45 11.82 11.79
C ASP A 79 -17.83 11.23 13.06
N LEU A 80 -16.51 11.06 13.02
CA LEU A 80 -15.74 10.49 14.13
C LEU A 80 -15.76 11.42 15.36
N ALA A 81 -15.78 12.73 15.15
CA ALA A 81 -15.79 13.72 16.23
C ALA A 81 -17.02 13.60 17.13
N HIS A 82 -18.19 13.31 16.56
CA HIS A 82 -19.44 13.15 17.31
C HIS A 82 -19.81 11.69 17.59
N THR A 83 -18.96 10.72 17.24
CA THR A 83 -19.20 9.31 17.56
C THR A 83 -18.99 9.06 19.07
N PRO A 84 -20.01 8.60 19.81
CA PRO A 84 -19.90 8.35 21.25
C PRO A 84 -18.78 7.35 21.60
N ALA A 85 -18.07 7.57 22.71
CA ALA A 85 -16.98 6.70 23.14
C ALA A 85 -17.43 5.24 23.37
N ASN A 86 -18.67 5.02 23.83
CA ASN A 86 -19.25 3.68 24.02
C ASN A 86 -19.72 3.00 22.72
N LYS A 87 -19.47 3.64 21.56
CA LYS A 87 -19.68 3.09 20.22
C LYS A 87 -18.36 2.80 19.51
N ARG A 88 -17.24 2.85 20.24
CA ARG A 88 -15.91 2.46 19.79
C ARG A 88 -15.46 1.20 20.57
N PRO A 89 -14.83 0.21 19.92
CA PRO A 89 -14.47 0.15 18.51
C PRO A 89 -15.66 0.01 17.55
N LEU A 90 -15.65 0.72 16.41
CA LEU A 90 -16.83 0.76 15.51
C LEU A 90 -17.31 -0.64 15.10
N LEU A 91 -16.37 -1.55 14.84
CA LEU A 91 -16.65 -2.92 14.40
C LEU A 91 -17.46 -3.74 15.43
N LEU A 92 -17.44 -3.38 16.71
CA LEU A 92 -18.22 -4.05 17.75
C LEU A 92 -19.66 -3.52 17.87
N HIS A 93 -19.96 -2.40 17.22
CA HIS A 93 -21.23 -1.68 17.38
C HIS A 93 -21.98 -1.46 16.07
N TYR A 94 -21.31 -1.53 14.93
CA TYR A 94 -21.89 -1.35 13.61
C TYR A 94 -21.56 -2.53 12.71
N HIS A 95 -22.53 -2.93 11.89
CA HIS A 95 -22.32 -3.99 10.92
C HIS A 95 -21.23 -3.57 9.90
N PRO A 96 -20.30 -4.47 9.49
CA PRO A 96 -19.20 -4.11 8.59
C PRO A 96 -19.64 -3.43 7.29
N LEU A 97 -20.76 -3.86 6.69
CA LEU A 97 -21.32 -3.25 5.48
C LEU A 97 -21.81 -1.80 5.67
N VAL A 98 -22.02 -1.35 6.91
CA VAL A 98 -22.24 0.07 7.20
C VAL A 98 -20.90 0.79 7.13
N ILE A 99 -19.90 0.30 7.88
CA ILE A 99 -18.57 0.93 8.02
C ILE A 99 -17.87 1.07 6.65
N TYR A 100 -17.91 0.04 5.79
CA TYR A 100 -17.21 0.03 4.51
C TYR A 100 -17.71 1.06 3.48
N ARG A 101 -18.87 1.67 3.73
CA ARG A 101 -19.42 2.75 2.88
C ARG A 101 -18.89 4.12 3.25
N TYR A 102 -18.09 4.21 4.31
CA TYR A 102 -17.54 5.46 4.82
C TYR A 102 -16.02 5.54 4.65
N GLN A 103 -15.52 6.77 4.64
CA GLN A 103 -14.10 7.11 4.77
C GLN A 103 -13.71 6.97 6.24
N VAL A 104 -13.40 5.74 6.66
CA VAL A 104 -12.92 5.44 8.01
C VAL A 104 -11.92 4.31 7.96
N LEU A 105 -10.81 4.48 8.68
CA LEU A 105 -9.72 3.52 8.73
C LEU A 105 -9.61 2.97 10.14
N LYS A 106 -9.51 1.64 10.25
CA LYS A 106 -9.22 0.99 11.54
C LYS A 106 -7.79 1.32 12.03
N GLN A 107 -6.85 1.29 11.10
CA GLN A 107 -5.42 1.42 11.31
C GLN A 107 -4.77 2.06 10.09
N ALA A 108 -3.52 2.51 10.22
CA ALA A 108 -2.78 3.13 9.13
C ALA A 108 -2.71 2.24 7.87
N ASP A 109 -3.01 2.83 6.71
CA ASP A 109 -2.93 2.19 5.39
C ASP A 109 -2.01 3.03 4.47
N VAL A 110 -2.50 4.16 3.95
CA VAL A 110 -1.69 5.08 3.14
C VAL A 110 -0.49 5.61 3.92
N VAL A 111 -0.71 6.07 5.15
CA VAL A 111 0.37 6.55 6.03
C VAL A 111 1.42 5.46 6.30
N LEU A 112 1.03 4.18 6.37
CA LEU A 112 1.98 3.09 6.53
C LEU A 112 2.82 2.87 5.26
N ALA A 113 2.23 3.03 4.08
CA ALA A 113 2.96 2.96 2.82
C ALA A 113 3.99 4.09 2.71
N LEU A 114 3.60 5.31 3.10
CA LEU A 114 4.48 6.48 3.16
C LEU A 114 5.63 6.29 4.16
N PHE A 115 5.37 5.61 5.27
CA PHE A 115 6.41 5.29 6.25
C PHE A 115 7.41 4.26 5.71
N LEU A 116 6.93 3.14 5.14
CA LEU A 116 7.79 2.04 4.69
C LEU A 116 8.53 2.33 3.39
N GLN A 117 7.96 3.16 2.51
CA GLN A 117 8.48 3.44 1.16
C GLN A 117 8.60 4.95 0.90
N GLY A 118 8.89 5.71 1.95
CA GLY A 118 8.87 7.18 1.94
C GLY A 118 9.81 7.83 0.94
N GLN A 119 10.85 7.16 0.47
CA GLN A 119 11.73 7.67 -0.59
C GLN A 119 11.00 7.89 -1.93
N HIS A 120 9.81 7.32 -2.11
CA HIS A 120 9.00 7.46 -3.33
C HIS A 120 7.99 8.60 -3.29
N PHE A 121 7.93 9.36 -2.19
CA PHE A 121 6.96 10.42 -1.97
C PHE A 121 7.67 11.69 -1.48
N THR A 122 7.22 12.83 -1.97
CA THR A 122 7.70 14.16 -1.55
C THR A 122 7.30 14.46 -0.10
N ALA A 123 7.90 15.49 0.49
CA ALA A 123 7.54 15.90 1.85
C ALA A 123 6.11 16.47 1.89
N GLU A 124 5.74 17.17 0.83
CA GLU A 124 4.44 17.80 0.61
C GLU A 124 3.33 16.76 0.47
N GLU A 125 3.53 15.73 -0.36
CA GLU A 125 2.60 14.60 -0.49
C GLU A 125 2.40 13.88 0.86
N LYS A 126 3.50 13.61 1.58
CA LYS A 126 3.41 12.94 2.89
C LYS A 126 2.61 13.75 3.90
N LEU A 127 2.81 15.07 3.92
CA LEU A 127 2.09 15.95 4.82
C LEU A 127 0.60 15.98 4.47
N ALA A 128 0.27 16.16 3.19
CA ALA A 128 -1.12 16.21 2.71
C ALA A 128 -1.87 14.90 3.01
N ASP A 129 -1.24 13.75 2.72
CA ASP A 129 -1.82 12.44 3.03
C ASP A 129 -1.98 12.23 4.54
N PHE A 130 -0.97 12.61 5.34
CA PHE A 130 -1.04 12.48 6.79
C PHE A 130 -2.20 13.32 7.37
N GLU A 131 -2.29 14.60 6.99
CA GLU A 131 -3.36 15.50 7.45
C GLU A 131 -4.75 15.02 7.03
N TYR A 132 -4.87 14.32 5.90
CA TYR A 132 -6.13 13.76 5.44
C TYR A 132 -6.52 12.46 6.16
N TYR A 133 -5.60 11.51 6.35
CA TYR A 133 -5.92 10.18 6.89
C TYR A 133 -5.86 10.08 8.42
N ASP A 134 -5.06 10.90 9.10
CA ASP A 134 -4.94 10.86 10.56
C ASP A 134 -6.31 11.09 11.25
N PRO A 135 -7.12 12.10 10.87
CA PRO A 135 -8.45 12.31 11.45
C PRO A 135 -9.46 11.19 11.13
N LEU A 136 -9.24 10.42 10.06
CA LEU A 136 -10.10 9.32 9.61
C LEU A 136 -9.75 7.97 10.27
N THR A 137 -8.64 7.90 11.01
CA THR A 137 -8.13 6.66 11.59
C THR A 137 -8.61 6.50 13.04
N THR A 138 -9.28 5.40 13.34
CA THR A 138 -9.88 5.15 14.67
C THR A 138 -8.91 4.62 15.71
N GLY A 139 -7.85 3.91 15.28
CA GLY A 139 -6.80 3.39 16.16
C GLY A 139 -7.27 2.26 17.10
N ASP A 140 -8.32 1.53 16.74
CA ASP A 140 -9.05 0.55 17.55
C ASP A 140 -8.95 -0.90 17.02
#